data_AF-A0A6I9RZR7-F1
#
_entry.id   AF-A0A6I9RZR7-F1
#
_cell.length_a   1.000
_cell.length_b   1.000
_cell.length_c   1.000
_cell.angle_alpha   90.00
_cell.angle_beta   90.00
_cell.angle_gamma   90.00
#
_symmetry.space_group_name_H-M   'P 1'
#
loop_
_entity.id
_entity.type
_entity.pdbx_description
1 polymer ?
#
loop_
_entity_poly.entity_id
_entity_poly.type
_entity_poly.pdbx_seq_one_letter_code
_entity_poly.pdbx_strand_id
1 'polypeptide(L)'
;MASKTFIFLPLLLLFSASGALGGGITCESLGKSTCAYAVSSAGMRCLLEKHVRRGGQEVYTCGTSDIEADGIKDRVETDECVEACGLNRGTLGISSDSLLDSNFRQKLCSPACYRGCPNVVDLYFNLAAGEGVFLPKLCEAQETNVRRAMAEIRSSGASLAASSESGKVDASAPTRSRVLFAPAEPPM
;
A
#
# COMPACT_ATOMS: atom_id res chain seq x y z
N MET A 1 -58.78 30.89 18.86
CA MET A 1 -57.54 30.28 19.36
C MET A 1 -56.83 29.64 18.18
N ALA A 2 -55.72 30.21 17.70
CA ALA A 2 -54.92 29.62 16.64
C ALA A 2 -53.47 29.59 17.14
N SER A 3 -52.97 28.37 17.34
CA SER A 3 -51.70 28.08 17.99
C SER A 3 -50.53 28.40 17.05
N LYS A 4 -49.56 29.16 17.56
CA LYS A 4 -48.29 29.50 16.92
C LYS A 4 -47.34 28.31 17.06
N THR A 5 -46.99 27.66 15.96
CA THR A 5 -45.87 26.71 15.91
C THR A 5 -44.65 27.39 15.31
N PHE A 6 -43.77 27.93 16.17
CA PHE A 6 -42.43 28.33 15.76
C PHE A 6 -41.54 27.10 15.72
N ILE A 7 -41.11 26.71 14.52
CA ILE A 7 -40.16 25.63 14.28
C ILE A 7 -38.77 26.17 14.65
N PHE A 8 -38.19 25.65 15.73
CA PHE A 8 -36.79 25.89 16.10
C PHE A 8 -35.91 24.80 15.48
N LEU A 9 -35.06 25.17 14.53
CA LEU A 9 -34.03 24.30 13.95
C LEU A 9 -32.71 24.52 14.71
N PRO A 10 -32.16 23.52 15.43
CA PRO A 10 -30.86 23.69 16.07
C PRO A 10 -29.75 23.49 15.04
N LEU A 11 -29.01 24.56 14.74
CA LEU A 11 -27.76 24.50 13.98
C LEU A 11 -26.65 23.94 14.90
N LEU A 12 -26.40 22.64 14.85
CA LEU A 12 -25.25 22.02 15.50
C LEU A 12 -23.99 22.29 14.67
N LEU A 13 -23.27 23.35 15.04
CA LEU A 13 -21.88 23.57 14.61
C LEU A 13 -20.95 22.66 15.45
N LEU A 14 -20.66 21.47 14.93
CA LEU A 14 -19.52 20.67 15.41
C LEU A 14 -18.24 21.14 14.71
N PHE A 15 -17.72 22.30 15.13
CA PHE A 15 -16.33 22.67 14.86
C PHE A 15 -15.48 22.24 16.06
N SER A 16 -14.98 21.01 16.00
CA SER A 16 -13.83 20.61 16.83
C SER A 16 -12.56 20.78 16.01
N ALA A 17 -12.19 22.03 15.74
CA ALA A 17 -10.82 22.34 15.35
C ALA A 17 -9.95 22.19 16.62
N SER A 18 -9.40 21.00 16.82
CA SER A 18 -8.32 20.78 17.77
C SER A 18 -7.11 21.60 17.29
N GLY A 19 -6.56 22.39 18.20
CA GLY A 19 -5.69 23.51 17.88
C GLY A 19 -4.38 23.14 17.19
N ALA A 20 -3.96 24.03 16.29
CA ALA A 20 -2.57 24.31 16.05
C ALA A 20 -2.37 25.83 16.21
N LEU A 21 -2.04 26.25 17.43
CA LEU A 21 -1.48 27.58 17.68
C LEU A 21 -0.15 27.66 16.92
N GLY A 22 -0.14 28.29 15.74
CA GLY A 22 1.03 28.98 15.15
C GLY A 22 2.39 28.26 15.11
N GLY A 23 2.45 26.93 15.20
CA GLY A 23 3.68 26.14 15.14
C GLY A 23 3.59 25.14 14.02
N GLY A 24 4.58 25.14 13.12
CA GLY A 24 4.69 24.13 12.08
C GLY A 24 4.91 22.73 12.67
N ILE A 25 4.82 21.72 11.81
CA ILE A 25 4.97 20.32 12.21
C ILE A 25 6.39 20.09 12.73
N THR A 26 6.50 19.48 13.90
CA THR A 26 7.73 18.87 14.43
C THR A 26 7.48 17.38 14.59
N CYS A 27 8.40 16.53 14.13
CA CYS A 27 8.17 15.09 14.11
C CYS A 27 7.95 14.53 15.52
N GLU A 28 8.66 15.06 16.51
CA GLU A 28 8.62 14.65 17.92
C GLU A 28 7.26 14.92 18.58
N SER A 29 6.44 15.80 17.99
CA SER A 29 5.08 16.08 18.46
C SER A 29 4.02 15.12 17.89
N LEU A 30 4.38 14.29 16.90
CA LEU A 30 3.45 13.40 16.22
C LEU A 30 3.28 12.06 16.96
N GLY A 31 2.06 11.54 16.92
CA GLY A 31 1.73 10.23 17.47
C GLY A 31 1.90 9.11 16.44
N LYS A 32 1.70 7.87 16.90
CA LYS A 32 1.82 6.66 16.07
C LYS A 32 1.00 6.73 14.76
N SER A 33 -0.21 7.30 14.79
CA SER A 33 -1.11 7.35 13.63
C SER A 33 -0.80 8.48 12.65
N THR A 34 0.05 9.44 13.00
CA THR A 34 0.35 10.62 12.17
C THR A 34 1.83 10.75 11.81
N CYS A 35 2.72 9.97 12.43
CA CYS A 35 4.16 10.06 12.22
C CYS A 35 4.61 9.54 10.84
N ALA A 36 4.21 8.32 10.48
CA ALA A 36 4.68 7.70 9.25
C ALA A 36 4.25 8.53 8.03
N TYR A 37 5.22 8.79 7.14
CA TYR A 37 5.08 9.60 5.92
C TYR A 37 4.82 11.10 6.18
N ALA A 38 4.99 11.60 7.41
CA ALA A 38 4.91 13.03 7.66
C ALA A 38 6.21 13.77 7.28
N VAL A 39 6.07 15.07 7.05
CA VAL A 39 7.16 16.00 6.77
C VAL A 39 7.01 17.20 7.69
N SER A 40 8.09 17.50 8.41
CA SER A 40 8.17 18.64 9.31
C SER A 40 8.15 19.98 8.56
N SER A 41 7.97 21.05 9.32
CA SER A 41 8.14 22.43 8.85
C SER A 41 9.53 22.72 8.29
N ALA A 42 10.55 21.99 8.75
CA ALA A 42 11.91 22.09 8.22
C ALA A 42 12.08 21.42 6.84
N GLY A 43 11.10 20.63 6.38
CA GLY A 43 11.20 19.81 5.17
C GLY A 43 11.81 18.43 5.40
N MET A 44 12.09 18.06 6.65
CA MET A 44 12.64 16.74 7.00
C MET A 44 11.52 15.74 7.22
N ARG A 45 11.67 14.51 6.70
CA ARG A 45 10.72 13.41 6.90
C ARG A 45 10.75 12.88 8.32
N CYS A 46 9.58 12.50 8.81
CA CYS A 46 9.42 11.90 10.14
C CYS A 46 9.54 10.37 10.08
N LEU A 47 10.08 9.79 11.16
CA LEU A 47 10.36 8.37 11.28
C LEU A 47 9.72 7.81 12.54
N LEU A 48 8.89 6.79 12.37
CA LEU A 48 8.25 6.08 13.48
C LEU A 48 9.18 5.00 14.00
N GLU A 49 9.48 5.06 15.29
CA GLU A 49 10.30 4.10 16.00
C GLU A 49 9.46 3.33 17.01
N LYS A 50 9.93 2.12 17.33
CA LYS A 50 9.33 1.24 18.33
C LYS A 50 10.39 0.84 19.34
N HIS A 51 10.07 1.04 20.60
CA HIS A 51 10.89 0.66 21.74
C HIS A 51 10.12 -0.32 22.63
N VAL A 52 10.83 -1.22 23.29
CA VAL A 52 10.25 -2.14 24.27
C VAL A 52 10.78 -1.78 25.64
N ARG A 53 9.90 -1.45 26.58
CA ARG A 53 10.27 -1.14 27.97
C ARG A 53 10.50 -2.42 28.77
N ARG A 54 11.16 -2.26 29.93
CA ARG A 54 11.22 -3.32 30.95
C ARG A 54 9.79 -3.71 31.32
N GLY A 55 9.40 -4.95 31.03
CA GLY A 55 8.01 -5.43 31.17
C GLY A 55 7.31 -5.77 29.84
N GLY A 56 7.98 -5.63 28.69
CA GLY A 56 7.45 -6.06 27.39
C GLY A 56 6.47 -5.08 26.74
N GLN A 57 6.22 -3.93 27.37
CA GLN A 57 5.36 -2.89 26.81
C GLN A 57 6.02 -2.23 25.59
N GLU A 58 5.31 -2.22 24.47
CA GLU A 58 5.71 -1.49 23.27
C GLU A 58 5.37 0.00 23.39
N VAL A 59 6.34 0.85 23.07
CA VAL A 59 6.20 2.31 23.05
C VAL A 59 6.66 2.80 21.69
N TYR A 60 5.89 3.74 21.13
CA TYR A 60 6.15 4.31 19.82
C TYR A 60 6.55 5.77 19.99
N THR A 61 7.59 6.17 19.27
CA THR A 61 8.11 7.54 19.24
C THR A 61 8.25 7.97 17.80
N CYS A 62 8.11 9.26 17.55
CA CYS A 62 8.33 9.84 16.23
C CYS A 62 9.55 10.75 16.30
N GLY A 63 10.47 10.60 15.36
CA GLY A 63 11.69 11.41 15.29
C GLY A 63 11.87 12.04 13.92
N THR A 64 12.66 13.10 13.85
CA THR A 64 13.09 13.69 12.58
C THR A 64 14.20 12.85 11.95
N SER A 65 14.03 12.46 10.68
CA SER A 65 15.08 11.76 9.92
C SER A 65 15.97 12.73 9.15
N ASP A 66 17.10 12.24 8.63
CA ASP A 66 18.01 13.00 7.76
C ASP A 66 17.56 13.01 6.28
N ILE A 67 16.35 12.52 5.98
CA ILE A 67 15.81 12.45 4.62
C ILE A 67 14.95 13.70 4.37
N GLU A 68 15.45 14.61 3.54
CA GLU A 68 14.71 15.80 3.10
C GLU A 68 13.64 15.43 2.07
N ALA A 69 12.47 16.09 2.14
CA ALA A 69 11.41 16.00 1.15
C ALA A 69 11.50 17.19 0.18
N ASP A 70 11.58 16.92 -1.12
CA ASP A 70 11.78 17.97 -2.10
C ASP A 70 10.52 18.84 -2.24
N GLY A 71 10.65 20.13 -1.92
CA GLY A 71 9.58 21.11 -2.02
C GLY A 71 8.34 20.86 -1.13
N ILE A 72 8.39 19.89 -0.21
CA ILE A 72 7.27 19.52 0.66
C ILE A 72 7.61 19.89 2.11
N LYS A 73 6.70 20.60 2.78
CA LYS A 73 6.81 21.00 4.19
C LYS A 73 5.43 20.92 4.84
N ASP A 74 5.42 20.78 6.17
CA ASP A 74 4.20 20.80 6.98
C ASP A 74 3.11 19.85 6.45
N ARG A 75 3.49 18.59 6.21
CA ARG A 75 2.61 17.57 5.64
C ARG A 75 2.43 16.38 6.57
N VAL A 76 1.18 16.02 6.85
CA VAL A 76 0.81 14.67 7.27
C VAL A 76 -0.02 14.08 6.15
N GLU A 77 0.36 12.91 5.62
CA GLU A 77 -0.44 12.25 4.60
C GLU A 77 -1.83 11.90 5.13
N THR A 78 -2.84 11.85 4.26
CA THR A 78 -4.20 11.46 4.65
C THR A 78 -4.36 9.94 4.63
N ASP A 79 -5.40 9.42 5.27
CA ASP A 79 -5.64 7.97 5.28
C ASP A 79 -5.99 7.46 3.89
N GLU A 80 -6.68 8.26 3.08
CA GLU A 80 -6.96 7.94 1.67
C GLU A 80 -5.67 7.79 0.88
N CYS A 81 -4.67 8.65 1.14
CA CYS A 81 -3.38 8.56 0.47
C CYS A 81 -2.61 7.30 0.90
N VAL A 82 -2.54 7.05 2.21
CA VAL A 82 -1.89 5.88 2.77
C VAL A 82 -2.51 4.59 2.21
N GLU A 83 -3.84 4.52 2.14
CA GLU A 83 -4.55 3.36 1.58
C GLU A 83 -4.34 3.23 0.05
N ALA A 84 -4.44 4.33 -0.70
CA ALA A 84 -4.26 4.33 -2.15
C ALA A 84 -2.87 3.81 -2.55
N CYS A 85 -1.85 4.15 -1.76
CA CYS A 85 -0.47 3.71 -1.97
C CYS A 85 -0.15 2.33 -1.37
N GLY A 86 -1.09 1.68 -0.68
CA GLY A 86 -0.85 0.38 -0.05
C GLY A 86 0.09 0.45 1.14
N LEU A 87 0.11 1.58 1.85
CA LEU A 87 0.95 1.86 3.00
C LEU A 87 0.23 1.60 4.33
N ASN A 88 0.99 1.63 5.42
CA ASN A 88 0.46 1.47 6.78
C ASN A 88 0.98 2.57 7.72
N ARG A 89 0.10 3.19 8.52
CA ARG A 89 0.47 4.22 9.51
C ARG A 89 1.46 3.75 10.58
N GLY A 90 1.46 2.45 10.87
CA GLY A 90 2.39 1.81 11.81
C GLY A 90 3.69 1.33 11.17
N THR A 91 3.99 1.74 9.94
CA THR A 91 5.28 1.42 9.29
C THR A 91 6.40 2.03 10.12
N LEU A 92 7.35 1.19 10.50
CA LEU A 92 8.53 1.60 11.25
C LEU A 92 9.65 1.95 10.28
N GLY A 93 10.39 3.01 10.59
CA GLY A 93 11.51 3.40 9.75
C GLY A 93 11.09 3.86 8.35
N ILE A 94 12.10 4.00 7.50
CA ILE A 94 11.96 4.24 6.07
C ILE A 94 12.85 3.21 5.37
N SER A 95 12.28 2.44 4.45
CA SER A 95 13.00 1.40 3.69
C SER A 95 12.46 1.26 2.28
N SER A 96 13.34 0.82 1.39
CA SER A 96 13.03 0.50 -0.01
C SER A 96 12.53 -0.93 -0.20
N ASP A 97 12.65 -1.82 0.79
CA ASP A 97 12.28 -3.24 0.72
C ASP A 97 10.85 -3.48 0.19
N SER A 98 9.90 -2.60 0.52
CA SER A 98 8.52 -2.70 0.02
C SER A 98 8.45 -2.67 -1.50
N LEU A 99 9.41 -2.04 -2.20
CA LEU A 99 9.47 -2.03 -3.67
C LEU A 99 9.69 -3.42 -4.27
N LEU A 100 10.19 -4.39 -3.49
CA LEU A 100 10.31 -5.77 -3.94
C LEU A 100 8.93 -6.46 -4.01
N ASP A 101 7.99 -6.06 -3.16
CA ASP A 101 6.63 -6.60 -3.16
C ASP A 101 5.82 -6.13 -4.38
N SER A 102 5.26 -7.09 -5.12
CA SER A 102 4.51 -6.78 -6.33
C SER A 102 3.20 -6.06 -6.04
N ASN A 103 2.53 -6.37 -4.91
CA ASN A 103 1.25 -5.77 -4.57
C ASN A 103 1.42 -4.31 -4.17
N PHE A 104 2.44 -4.02 -3.36
CA PHE A 104 2.85 -2.67 -3.01
C PHE A 104 3.16 -1.84 -4.26
N ARG A 105 3.99 -2.37 -5.18
CA ARG A 105 4.26 -1.68 -6.45
C ARG A 105 2.99 -1.38 -7.24
N GLN A 106 2.04 -2.33 -7.31
CA GLN A 106 0.76 -2.11 -8.02
C GLN A 106 -0.03 -0.94 -7.44
N LYS A 107 -0.04 -0.82 -6.11
CA LYS A 107 -0.70 0.28 -5.41
C LYS A 107 0.06 1.60 -5.58
N LEU A 108 1.37 1.60 -5.37
CA LEU A 108 2.25 2.76 -5.54
C LEU A 108 2.15 3.35 -6.95
N CYS A 109 2.17 2.50 -7.98
CA CYS A 109 2.08 2.90 -9.39
C CYS A 109 0.64 3.13 -9.87
N SER A 110 -0.37 2.92 -9.02
CA SER A 110 -1.76 3.22 -9.37
C SER A 110 -1.95 4.73 -9.59
N PRO A 111 -2.84 5.17 -10.49
CA PRO A 111 -3.08 6.60 -10.69
C PRO A 111 -3.51 7.35 -9.43
N ALA A 112 -4.20 6.66 -8.51
CA ALA A 112 -4.65 7.23 -7.24
C ALA A 112 -3.46 7.61 -6.34
N CYS A 113 -2.48 6.71 -6.19
CA CYS A 113 -1.27 7.01 -5.44
C CYS A 113 -0.33 7.94 -6.23
N TYR A 114 0.03 7.54 -7.46
CA TYR A 114 1.10 8.18 -8.23
C TYR A 114 0.83 9.66 -8.53
N ARG A 115 -0.45 10.06 -8.62
CA ARG A 115 -0.85 11.47 -8.84
C ARG A 115 -1.43 12.13 -7.60
N GLY A 116 -2.03 11.36 -6.68
CA GLY A 116 -2.72 11.89 -5.49
C GLY A 116 -1.80 12.11 -4.29
N CYS A 117 -0.64 11.46 -4.26
CA CYS A 117 0.22 11.37 -3.09
C CYS A 117 1.67 11.82 -3.38
N PRO A 118 1.90 13.11 -3.70
CA PRO A 118 3.20 13.57 -4.16
C PRO A 118 4.35 13.31 -3.16
N ASN A 119 4.08 13.38 -1.85
CA ASN A 119 5.09 13.11 -0.82
C ASN A 119 5.49 11.64 -0.73
N VAL A 120 4.52 10.72 -0.82
CA VAL A 120 4.79 9.28 -0.88
C VAL A 120 5.56 8.94 -2.14
N VAL A 121 5.14 9.49 -3.28
CA VAL A 121 5.78 9.24 -4.57
C VAL A 121 7.21 9.78 -4.57
N ASP A 122 7.43 10.99 -4.06
CA ASP A 122 8.78 11.56 -3.90
C ASP A 122 9.67 10.68 -3.00
N LEU A 123 9.13 10.19 -1.88
CA LEU A 123 9.86 9.29 -1.00
C LEU A 123 10.33 8.04 -1.74
N TYR A 124 9.40 7.32 -2.37
CA TYR A 124 9.74 6.06 -3.06
C TYR A 124 10.53 6.27 -4.34
N PHE A 125 10.40 7.43 -5.00
CA PHE A 125 11.23 7.80 -6.14
C PHE A 125 12.70 7.90 -5.72
N ASN A 126 12.97 8.61 -4.61
CA ASN A 126 14.32 8.78 -4.09
C ASN A 126 14.88 7.47 -3.50
N LEU A 127 14.05 6.67 -2.83
CA LEU A 127 14.46 5.34 -2.34
C LEU A 127 14.83 4.42 -3.50
N ALA A 128 14.00 4.34 -4.55
CA ALA A 128 14.31 3.54 -5.73
C ALA A 128 15.60 4.02 -6.40
N ALA A 129 15.79 5.34 -6.53
CA ALA A 129 17.01 5.92 -7.10
C ALA A 129 18.25 5.56 -6.27
N GLY A 130 18.13 5.52 -4.95
CA GLY A 130 19.18 5.05 -4.03
C GLY A 130 19.54 3.57 -4.24
N GLU A 131 18.60 2.75 -4.70
CA GLU A 131 18.84 1.36 -5.12
C GLU A 131 19.30 1.22 -6.59
N GLY A 132 19.49 2.33 -7.31
CA GLY A 132 19.86 2.32 -8.73
C GLY A 132 18.70 1.99 -9.68
N VAL A 133 17.45 2.05 -9.20
CA VAL A 133 16.24 1.79 -9.97
C VAL A 133 15.49 3.10 -10.24
N PHE A 134 14.97 3.27 -11.45
CA PHE A 134 14.15 4.43 -11.78
C PHE A 134 12.65 4.08 -11.61
N LEU A 135 12.00 4.67 -10.61
CA LEU A 135 10.61 4.37 -10.25
C LEU A 135 9.62 4.47 -11.44
N PRO A 136 9.70 5.48 -12.34
CA PRO A 136 8.81 5.53 -13.50
C PRO A 136 8.97 4.33 -14.45
N LYS A 137 10.19 3.81 -14.61
CA LYS A 137 10.45 2.60 -15.41
C LYS A 137 9.95 1.35 -14.72
N LEU A 138 10.02 1.31 -13.39
CA LEU A 138 9.44 0.24 -12.58
C LEU A 138 7.91 0.19 -12.74
N CYS A 139 7.25 1.35 -12.74
CA CYS A 139 5.80 1.44 -12.95
C CYS A 139 5.37 1.11 -14.39
N GLU A 140 6.15 1.48 -15.41
CA GLU A 140 5.89 1.10 -16.81
C GLU A 140 5.98 -0.42 -17.02
N ALA A 141 7.00 -1.06 -16.44
CA ALA A 141 7.19 -2.51 -16.51
C ALA A 141 6.00 -3.26 -15.90
N GLN A 142 5.36 -2.70 -14.89
CA GLN A 142 4.17 -3.27 -14.28
C GLN A 142 2.95 -3.25 -15.20
N GLU A 143 2.68 -2.14 -15.90
CA GLU A 143 1.57 -2.09 -16.88
C GLU A 143 1.73 -3.16 -17.97
N THR A 144 2.94 -3.34 -18.48
CA THR A 144 3.21 -4.35 -19.52
C THR A 144 2.96 -5.78 -19.02
N ASN A 145 3.33 -6.07 -17.77
CA ASN A 145 3.09 -7.37 -17.16
C ASN A 145 1.60 -7.62 -16.91
N VAL A 146 0.83 -6.61 -16.49
CA VAL A 146 -0.64 -6.73 -16.34
C VAL A 146 -1.29 -6.98 -17.69
N ARG A 147 -0.88 -6.26 -18.75
CA ARG A 147 -1.40 -6.48 -20.11
C ARG A 147 -1.06 -7.87 -20.63
N ARG A 148 0.15 -8.36 -20.37
CA ARG A 148 0.58 -9.73 -20.73
C ARG A 148 -0.25 -10.78 -19.98
N ALA A 149 -0.42 -10.64 -18.67
CA ALA A 149 -1.24 -11.54 -17.87
C ALA A 149 -2.71 -11.58 -18.37
N MET A 150 -3.29 -10.44 -18.74
CA MET A 150 -4.64 -10.37 -19.33
C MET A 150 -4.73 -11.03 -20.71
N ALA A 151 -3.66 -11.02 -21.51
CA ALA A 151 -3.62 -11.70 -22.80
C ALA A 151 -3.58 -13.24 -22.62
N GLU A 152 -2.87 -13.73 -21.61
CA GLU A 152 -2.77 -15.16 -21.29
C GLU A 152 -4.11 -15.73 -20.76
N ILE A 153 -4.85 -14.96 -19.94
CA ILE A 153 -6.18 -15.37 -19.44
C ILE A 153 -7.18 -15.55 -20.59
N ARG A 154 -7.14 -14.70 -21.63
CA ARG A 154 -8.00 -14.85 -22.82
C ARG A 154 -7.62 -16.04 -23.71
N SER A 155 -6.42 -16.60 -23.56
CA SER A 155 -5.94 -17.73 -24.36
C SER A 155 -6.31 -19.10 -23.77
N SER A 156 -6.96 -19.14 -22.61
CA SER A 156 -7.50 -20.39 -22.04
C SER A 156 -8.90 -20.62 -22.60
N GLY A 157 -8.94 -21.27 -23.77
CA GLY A 157 -10.14 -21.47 -24.57
C GLY A 157 -11.31 -22.09 -23.82
N ALA A 158 -12.48 -21.45 -24.00
CA ALA A 158 -13.77 -22.06 -23.73
C ALA A 158 -13.95 -23.31 -24.62
N SER A 159 -14.15 -24.46 -24.01
CA SER A 159 -14.70 -25.65 -24.68
C SER A 159 -15.74 -26.32 -23.80
N LEU A 160 -16.99 -25.88 -23.92
CA LEU A 160 -18.16 -26.72 -23.70
C LEU A 160 -19.08 -26.50 -24.89
N ALA A 161 -18.73 -27.17 -26.00
CA ALA A 161 -19.64 -27.36 -27.12
C ALA A 161 -20.66 -28.44 -26.76
N ALA A 162 -21.87 -28.19 -27.22
CA ALA A 162 -23.12 -28.90 -26.96
C ALA A 162 -23.07 -30.42 -27.13
N SER A 163 -23.90 -31.06 -26.32
CA SER A 163 -24.38 -32.42 -26.42
C SER A 163 -24.92 -32.73 -27.83
N SER A 164 -24.38 -33.75 -28.47
CA SER A 164 -25.17 -34.62 -29.36
C SER A 164 -24.61 -36.03 -29.35
N GLU A 165 -25.57 -36.93 -29.26
CA GLU A 165 -25.49 -38.35 -29.04
C GLU A 165 -24.98 -39.12 -30.26
N SER A 166 -24.47 -40.33 -29.97
CA SER A 166 -24.34 -41.49 -30.86
C SER A 166 -22.98 -41.70 -31.54
N GLY A 167 -22.24 -42.69 -31.01
CA GLY A 167 -21.01 -43.20 -31.62
C GLY A 167 -20.23 -44.12 -30.68
N LYS A 168 -20.76 -45.31 -30.45
CA LYS A 168 -20.15 -46.41 -29.67
C LYS A 168 -18.78 -46.78 -30.25
N VAL A 169 -17.70 -46.63 -29.49
CA VAL A 169 -16.38 -47.21 -29.82
C VAL A 169 -15.73 -47.77 -28.56
N ASP A 170 -15.32 -49.03 -28.68
CA ASP A 170 -14.93 -49.95 -27.63
C ASP A 170 -13.66 -49.58 -26.86
N ALA A 171 -13.66 -49.98 -25.59
CA ALA A 171 -12.56 -49.83 -24.66
C ALA A 171 -11.42 -50.80 -24.95
N SER A 172 -10.19 -50.31 -24.96
CA SER A 172 -9.01 -51.10 -24.65
C SER A 172 -8.05 -50.27 -23.80
N ALA A 173 -7.72 -50.79 -22.61
CA ALA A 173 -6.86 -50.16 -21.63
C ALA A 173 -5.37 -50.37 -21.97
N PRO A 174 -4.49 -49.37 -21.75
CA PRO A 174 -3.08 -49.64 -21.56
C PRO A 174 -2.73 -49.64 -20.06
N THR A 175 -2.21 -50.78 -19.62
CA THR A 175 -1.68 -51.01 -18.28
C THR A 175 -0.36 -50.24 -18.05
N ARG A 176 -0.40 -49.33 -17.08
CA ARG A 176 0.60 -49.05 -16.02
C ARG A 176 2.10 -49.12 -16.38
N SER A 177 2.75 -47.96 -16.48
CA SER A 177 4.16 -47.79 -16.11
C SER A 177 4.28 -47.04 -14.79
N ARG A 178 4.86 -47.70 -13.79
CA ARG A 178 5.20 -47.13 -12.47
C ARG A 178 6.38 -46.17 -12.63
N VAL A 179 6.20 -44.90 -12.30
CA VAL A 179 7.33 -44.01 -12.01
C VAL A 179 7.57 -44.05 -10.51
N LEU A 180 8.75 -44.53 -10.13
CA LEU A 180 9.25 -44.60 -8.76
C LEU A 180 9.41 -43.18 -8.20
N PHE A 181 8.79 -42.89 -7.06
CA PHE A 181 9.14 -41.73 -6.24
C PHE A 181 10.44 -42.05 -5.48
N ALA A 182 11.46 -41.22 -5.64
CA ALA A 182 12.63 -41.19 -4.76
C ALA A 182 12.33 -40.31 -3.53
N PRO A 183 12.67 -40.73 -2.30
CA PRO A 183 12.56 -39.86 -1.13
C PRO A 183 13.72 -38.85 -1.08
N ALA A 184 13.41 -37.62 -0.65
CA ALA A 184 14.37 -36.57 -0.36
C ALA A 184 15.05 -36.81 1.01
N GLU A 185 16.36 -36.58 1.07
CA GLU A 185 17.16 -36.56 2.30
C GLU A 185 16.91 -35.27 3.12
N PRO A 186 16.97 -35.34 4.46
CA PRO A 186 16.91 -34.17 5.33
C PRO A 186 18.27 -33.45 5.46
N PRO A 187 18.29 -32.12 5.65
CA PRO A 187 19.52 -31.35 5.80
C PRO A 187 20.09 -31.45 7.23
N MET A 188 21.42 -31.38 7.32
CA MET A 188 22.18 -31.08 8.54
C MET A 188 22.25 -29.56 8.79
#